data_AF-A0A7S4KEA4-F1
#
_entry.id   AF-A0A7S4KEA4-F1
#
_cell.length_a   1.000
_cell.length_b   1.000
_cell.length_c   1.000
_cell.angle_alpha   90.00
_cell.angle_beta   90.00
_cell.angle_gamma   90.00
#
_symmetry.space_group_name_H-M   'P 1'
#
loop_
_entity.id
_entity.type
_entity.pdbx_description
1 polymer ?
#
loop_
_entity_poly.entity_id
_entity_poly.type
_entity_poly.pdbx_seq_one_letter_code
_entity_poly.pdbx_strand_id
1 'polypeptide(L)'
;GKFVVEEGDVDGDVKAIDAAMKTINTRAPALPVCLLSRSSKGDKVSCLAVVPGGAGGLDAKDWINAALEKCGGKGGGKSDRAQGAAKDASGFEQAVAAAKAYPASKGLA
;
A
#
# COMPACT_ATOMS: atom_id res chain seq x y z
N GLY A 1 13.83 -9.51 -4.27
CA GLY A 1 12.71 -10.45 -4.40
C GLY A 1 11.53 -9.65 -4.92
N LYS A 2 10.69 -10.18 -5.81
CA LYS A 2 9.73 -9.35 -6.54
C LYS A 2 8.60 -8.83 -5.64
N PHE A 3 8.24 -7.56 -5.78
CA PHE A 3 7.08 -6.91 -5.15
C PHE A 3 6.52 -5.85 -6.11
N VAL A 4 5.31 -5.35 -5.84
CA VAL A 4 4.67 -4.30 -6.63
C VAL A 4 4.22 -3.16 -5.71
N VAL A 5 4.49 -1.92 -6.13
CA VAL A 5 3.93 -0.69 -5.55
C VAL A 5 3.37 0.15 -6.69
N GLU A 6 2.06 0.37 -6.70
CA GLU A 6 1.40 1.13 -7.76
C GLU A 6 0.42 2.16 -7.22
N GLU A 7 0.26 3.25 -7.99
CA GLU A 7 -0.80 4.23 -7.81
C GLU A 7 -2.03 3.83 -8.64
N GLY A 8 -3.19 3.77 -8.00
CA GLY A 8 -4.47 3.68 -8.68
C GLY A 8 -5.11 5.05 -8.82
N ASP A 9 -5.41 5.46 -10.04
CA ASP A 9 -6.21 6.67 -10.31
C ASP A 9 -7.71 6.39 -10.11
N VAL A 10 -8.10 6.32 -8.83
CA VAL A 10 -9.46 5.97 -8.39
C VAL A 10 -9.97 6.93 -7.31
N ASP A 11 -9.44 8.16 -7.29
CA ASP A 11 -9.84 9.25 -6.37
C ASP A 11 -9.83 8.83 -4.87
N GLY A 12 -8.86 8.00 -4.49
CA GLY A 12 -8.74 7.45 -3.13
C GLY A 12 -9.87 6.49 -2.74
N ASP A 13 -10.64 5.93 -3.68
CA ASP A 13 -11.71 4.97 -3.40
C ASP A 13 -11.16 3.62 -2.94
N VAL A 14 -11.48 3.25 -1.71
CA VAL A 14 -10.97 2.02 -1.07
C VAL A 14 -11.56 0.76 -1.72
N LYS A 15 -12.80 0.80 -2.23
CA LYS A 15 -13.43 -0.35 -2.87
C LYS A 15 -12.82 -0.61 -4.25
N ALA A 16 -12.48 0.43 -4.99
CA ALA A 16 -11.79 0.34 -6.26
C ALA A 16 -10.38 -0.23 -6.09
N ILE A 17 -9.62 0.25 -5.08
CA ILE A 17 -8.33 -0.35 -4.70
C ILE A 17 -8.50 -1.83 -4.34
N ASP A 18 -9.52 -2.18 -3.54
CA ASP A 18 -9.77 -3.58 -3.15
C ASP A 18 -10.08 -4.47 -4.36
N ALA A 19 -10.87 -4.00 -5.32
CA ALA A 19 -11.17 -4.72 -6.56
C ALA A 19 -9.91 -4.94 -7.43
N ALA A 20 -9.06 -3.93 -7.55
CA ALA A 20 -7.77 -4.05 -8.23
C ALA A 20 -6.86 -5.08 -7.53
N MET A 21 -6.73 -4.99 -6.21
CA MET A 21 -5.94 -5.93 -5.41
C MET A 21 -6.43 -7.38 -5.56
N LYS A 22 -7.75 -7.61 -5.55
CA LYS A 22 -8.32 -8.94 -5.80
C LYS A 22 -7.90 -9.50 -7.15
N THR A 23 -7.96 -8.68 -8.19
CA THR A 23 -7.56 -9.08 -9.55
C THR A 23 -6.08 -9.45 -9.62
N ILE A 24 -5.21 -8.66 -8.99
CA ILE A 24 -3.77 -8.94 -8.94
C ILE A 24 -3.50 -10.23 -8.17
N ASN A 25 -4.08 -10.39 -6.98
CA ASN A 25 -3.86 -11.58 -6.14
C ASN A 25 -4.37 -12.86 -6.79
N THR A 26 -5.45 -12.81 -7.58
CA THR A 26 -5.91 -13.97 -8.36
C THR A 26 -4.89 -14.38 -9.43
N ARG A 27 -4.21 -13.42 -10.05
CA ARG A 27 -3.24 -13.67 -11.13
C ARG A 27 -1.81 -13.91 -10.65
N ALA A 28 -1.46 -13.36 -9.49
CA ALA A 28 -0.12 -13.40 -8.90
C ALA A 28 -0.19 -13.67 -7.39
N PRO A 29 -0.66 -14.86 -6.95
CA PRO A 29 -0.99 -15.14 -5.55
C PRO A 29 0.21 -15.16 -4.59
N ALA A 30 1.44 -15.24 -5.10
CA ALA A 30 2.67 -15.23 -4.31
C ALA A 30 3.35 -13.85 -4.25
N LEU A 31 2.81 -12.85 -4.96
CA LEU A 31 3.44 -11.54 -5.09
C LEU A 31 2.98 -10.60 -3.97
N PRO A 32 3.91 -9.98 -3.21
CA PRO A 32 3.57 -8.86 -2.33
C PRO A 32 3.20 -7.62 -3.13
N VAL A 33 2.08 -6.99 -2.78
CA VAL A 33 1.53 -5.84 -3.51
C VAL A 33 1.10 -4.76 -2.53
N CYS A 34 1.45 -3.51 -2.81
CA CYS A 34 0.94 -2.32 -2.13
C CYS A 34 0.34 -1.38 -3.17
N LEU A 35 -0.93 -1.00 -2.97
CA LEU A 35 -1.63 -0.07 -3.83
C LEU A 35 -1.92 1.21 -3.05
N LEU A 36 -1.70 2.37 -3.66
CA LEU A 36 -2.03 3.68 -3.12
C LEU A 36 -2.97 4.43 -4.07
N SER A 37 -3.80 5.32 -3.53
CA SER A 37 -4.57 6.27 -4.34
C SER A 37 -4.78 7.55 -3.56
N ARG A 38 -4.82 8.70 -4.24
CA ARG A 38 -5.18 9.99 -3.65
C ARG A 38 -6.48 10.52 -4.25
N SER A 39 -7.21 11.32 -3.50
CA SER A 39 -8.28 12.12 -4.08
C SER A 39 -7.68 13.32 -4.83
N SER A 40 -8.28 13.64 -5.98
CA SER A 40 -8.09 14.87 -6.73
C SER A 40 -8.30 16.15 -5.90
N LYS A 41 -9.09 16.09 -4.82
CA LYS A 41 -9.28 17.20 -3.88
C LYS A 41 -8.13 17.37 -2.88
N GLY A 42 -7.23 16.39 -2.80
CA GLY A 42 -6.11 16.38 -1.86
C GLY A 42 -6.49 16.04 -0.41
N ASP A 43 -7.74 15.68 -0.14
CA ASP A 43 -8.30 15.46 1.20
C ASP A 43 -8.29 13.99 1.66
N LYS A 44 -7.72 13.10 0.85
CA LYS A 44 -7.73 11.66 1.09
C LYS A 44 -6.58 10.97 0.40
N VAL A 45 -5.95 10.05 1.13
CA VAL A 45 -5.10 8.99 0.60
C VAL A 45 -5.65 7.67 1.12
N SER A 46 -5.73 6.65 0.27
CA SER A 46 -6.00 5.27 0.65
C SER A 46 -4.82 4.38 0.27
N CYS A 47 -4.57 3.36 1.11
CA CYS A 47 -3.48 2.41 0.91
C CYS A 47 -3.93 1.02 1.33
N LEU A 48 -3.58 0.00 0.54
CA LEU A 48 -3.85 -1.41 0.80
C LEU A 48 -2.61 -2.22 0.45
N ALA A 49 -2.15 -3.05 1.39
CA ALA A 49 -1.08 -4.00 1.14
C ALA A 49 -1.55 -5.45 1.38
N VAL A 50 -1.04 -6.37 0.56
CA VAL A 50 -1.15 -7.81 0.76
C VAL A 50 0.24 -8.44 0.66
N VAL A 51 0.58 -9.27 1.63
CA VAL A 51 1.85 -9.99 1.74
C VAL A 51 1.55 -11.49 1.88
N PRO A 52 1.58 -12.26 0.77
CA PRO A 52 1.36 -13.71 0.83
C PRO A 52 2.44 -14.42 1.65
N GLY A 53 2.04 -15.19 2.67
CA GLY A 53 2.93 -16.08 3.41
C GLY A 53 4.14 -15.42 4.10
N GLY A 54 4.06 -14.12 4.42
CA GLY A 54 5.19 -13.38 5.00
C GLY A 54 6.40 -13.24 4.06
N ALA A 55 6.15 -13.25 2.73
CA ALA A 55 7.17 -13.17 1.70
C ALA A 55 8.19 -12.06 1.99
N GLY A 56 9.46 -12.47 2.13
CA GLY A 56 10.57 -11.54 2.37
C GLY A 56 10.59 -10.90 3.76
N GLY A 57 9.90 -11.48 4.75
CA GLY A 57 9.81 -10.90 6.10
C GLY A 57 9.02 -9.59 6.15
N LEU A 58 8.20 -9.33 5.13
CA LEU A 58 7.32 -8.18 5.08
C LEU A 58 6.12 -8.38 6.00
N ASP A 59 5.66 -7.29 6.59
CA ASP A 59 4.40 -7.23 7.31
C ASP A 59 3.52 -6.17 6.63
N ALA A 60 2.31 -6.56 6.20
CA ALA A 60 1.41 -5.67 5.47
C ALA A 60 0.99 -4.44 6.30
N LYS A 61 0.81 -4.59 7.61
CA LYS A 61 0.41 -3.49 8.50
C LYS A 61 1.55 -2.50 8.69
N ASP A 62 2.78 -3.00 8.89
CA ASP A 62 3.95 -2.13 9.00
C ASP A 62 4.22 -1.40 7.68
N TRP A 63 4.03 -2.09 6.54
CA TRP A 63 4.24 -1.51 5.22
C TRP A 63 3.32 -0.32 4.96
N ILE A 64 2.00 -0.46 5.17
CA ILE A 64 1.07 0.66 4.96
C ILE A 64 1.27 1.80 5.96
N ASN A 65 1.72 1.52 7.18
CA ASN A 65 1.98 2.55 8.18
C ASN A 65 3.23 3.36 7.79
N ALA A 66 4.28 2.69 7.31
CA ALA A 66 5.45 3.38 6.75
C ALA A 66 5.08 4.25 5.54
N ALA A 67 4.20 3.77 4.66
CA ALA A 67 3.71 4.54 3.53
C ALA A 67 2.92 5.78 3.96
N LEU A 68 1.99 5.65 4.90
CA LEU A 68 1.05 6.72 5.26
C LEU A 68 1.61 7.75 6.26
N GLU A 69 2.76 7.49 6.88
CA GLU A 69 3.34 8.34 7.92
C GLU A 69 3.46 9.81 7.48
N LYS A 70 3.98 10.07 6.27
CA LYS A 70 4.20 11.43 5.75
C LYS A 70 2.91 12.16 5.37
N CYS A 71 1.82 11.43 5.23
CA CYS A 71 0.48 11.99 5.06
C CYS A 71 -0.27 12.15 6.40
N GLY A 72 0.37 11.85 7.55
CA GLY A 72 -0.30 11.83 8.86
C GLY A 72 -1.36 10.73 8.99
N GLY A 73 -1.29 9.70 8.14
CA GLY A 73 -2.24 8.60 8.10
C GLY A 73 -1.79 7.40 8.94
N LYS A 74 -2.70 6.43 9.05
CA LYS A 74 -2.42 5.13 9.67
C LYS A 74 -3.35 4.06 9.10
N GLY A 75 -2.97 2.81 9.32
CA GLY A 75 -3.76 1.65 8.92
C GLY A 75 -3.91 0.60 10.01
N GLY A 76 -4.71 -0.42 9.69
CA GLY A 76 -4.98 -1.57 10.51
C GLY A 76 -5.15 -2.83 9.67
N GLY A 77 -5.01 -3.98 10.31
CA GLY A 77 -5.03 -5.28 9.64
C GLY A 77 -4.08 -6.26 10.30
N LYS A 78 -3.77 -7.32 9.56
CA LYS A 78 -2.86 -8.40 9.94
C LYS A 78 -1.58 -8.33 9.09
N SER A 79 -0.63 -9.19 9.40
CA SER A 79 0.66 -9.27 8.69
C SER A 79 0.52 -9.67 7.22
N ASP A 80 -0.53 -10.41 6.86
CA ASP A 80 -0.82 -10.86 5.50
C ASP A 80 -1.62 -9.85 4.68
N ARG A 81 -2.42 -9.01 5.33
CA ARG A 81 -3.25 -8.00 4.68
C ARG A 81 -3.62 -6.87 5.63
N ALA A 82 -3.39 -5.64 5.18
CA ALA A 82 -3.76 -4.44 5.93
C ALA A 82 -4.15 -3.28 5.01
N GLN A 83 -4.99 -2.38 5.52
CA GLN A 83 -5.42 -1.18 4.81
C GLN A 83 -5.40 0.05 5.72
N GLY A 84 -5.24 1.23 5.13
CA GLY A 84 -5.17 2.48 5.85
C GLY A 84 -5.54 3.68 5.00
N ALA A 85 -5.61 4.84 5.66
CA ALA A 85 -5.91 6.10 5.01
C ALA A 85 -5.25 7.28 5.71
N ALA A 86 -5.16 8.39 4.97
CA ALA A 86 -4.81 9.72 5.47
C ALA A 86 -5.84 10.74 4.97
N LYS A 87 -5.97 11.87 5.65
CA LYS A 87 -6.86 12.99 5.26
C LYS A 87 -6.13 14.11 4.51
N ASP A 88 -4.85 13.92 4.23
CA ASP A 88 -4.00 14.88 3.55
C ASP A 88 -3.16 14.15 2.51
N ALA A 89 -3.27 14.57 1.24
CA ALA A 89 -2.49 14.02 0.14
C ALA A 89 -1.25 14.86 -0.22
N SER A 90 -0.94 15.92 0.53
CA SER A 90 0.24 16.75 0.31
C SER A 90 1.55 15.96 0.34
N GLY A 91 1.59 14.90 1.15
CA GLY A 91 2.70 13.97 1.29
C GLY A 91 2.65 12.74 0.36
N PHE A 92 1.78 12.72 -0.66
CA PHE A 92 1.51 11.50 -1.42
C PHE A 92 2.73 10.94 -2.17
N GLU A 93 3.55 11.79 -2.78
CA GLU A 93 4.76 11.34 -3.47
C GLU A 93 5.76 10.70 -2.48
N GLN A 94 5.85 11.26 -1.28
CA GLN A 94 6.65 10.71 -0.18
C GLN A 94 6.05 9.38 0.33
N ALA A 95 4.73 9.24 0.33
CA ALA A 95 4.06 7.99 0.67
C ALA A 95 4.38 6.88 -0.33
N VAL A 96 4.36 7.19 -1.64
CA VAL A 96 4.75 6.24 -2.70
C VAL A 96 6.23 5.86 -2.56
N ALA A 97 7.11 6.83 -2.31
CA ALA A 97 8.53 6.56 -2.07
C ALA A 97 8.76 5.68 -0.83
N ALA A 98 8.06 5.95 0.28
CA ALA A 98 8.14 5.14 1.50
C ALA A 98 7.60 3.72 1.29
N ALA A 99 6.51 3.58 0.52
CA ALA A 99 5.98 2.28 0.14
C ALA A 99 6.99 1.47 -0.69
N LYS A 100 7.78 2.10 -1.57
CA LYS A 100 8.85 1.43 -2.32
C LYS A 100 10.07 1.12 -1.46
N ALA A 101 10.40 1.99 -0.50
CA ALA A 101 11.56 1.83 0.37
C ALA A 101 11.39 0.73 1.43
N TYR A 102 10.15 0.48 1.90
CA TYR A 102 9.91 -0.51 2.95
C TYR A 102 10.37 -1.92 2.54
N PRO A 103 9.96 -2.50 1.39
CA PRO A 103 10.47 -3.80 0.96
C PRO A 103 11.98 -3.82 0.70
N ALA A 104 12.52 -2.73 0.13
CA ALA A 104 13.95 -2.59 -0.09
C ALA A 104 14.76 -2.68 1.22
N SER A 105 14.25 -2.08 2.31
CA SER A 105 14.86 -2.17 3.65
C SER A 105 14.87 -3.59 4.23
N LYS A 106 14.05 -4.51 3.67
CA LYS A 106 13.97 -5.93 4.04
C LYS A 106 14.75 -6.84 3.07
N GLY A 107 15.56 -6.27 2.17
CA GLY A 107 16.33 -7.03 1.19
C GLY A 107 15.55 -7.46 -0.05
N LEU A 108 14.34 -6.93 -0.25
CA LEU A 108 13.60 -7.07 -1.51
C LEU A 108 13.89 -5.87 -2.41
N ALA A 109 14.89 -6.03 -3.28
CA ALA A 109 15.06 -5.22 -4.49
C ALA A 109 14.31 -5.86 -5.67
#